data_AF-A0A6A3H2R8-F1
#
_entry.id   AF-A0A6A3H2R8-F1
#
_cell.length_a   1.000
_cell.length_b   1.000
_cell.length_c   1.000
_cell.angle_alpha   90.00
_cell.angle_beta   90.00
_cell.angle_gamma   90.00
#
_symmetry.space_group_name_H-M   'P 1'
#
loop_
_entity.id
_entity.type
_entity.pdbx_description
1 polymer ?
#
loop_
_entity_poly.entity_id
_entity_poly.type
_entity_poly.pdbx_seq_one_letter_code
_entity_poly.pdbx_strand_id
1 'polypeptide(L)'
;MRVQGSSEVYDDIQLDQMKIDGWDVLPENVGAPVVNDPEVDTMYSGYCGPSQDILAASKSPPGLFYYFLPKAFWRDVASQTHLYWKQTLEARLDKAEAKERKVTHRAQRSRDKLRRNLEKFEKIAPHEIVQWIGLMIAHALSPCKRMEDHWSTKATGVLPMGTFSKVMRRDRFRDISRFLHFTDNESPAAATDRAWKIRSVLSTLEKTFKEGYVLGSRVAIDEGILPSHNKRNPTRMFMKDKPHRWGSKYVMTCCAETGYCKRVELDIGRAGDTEHSQAMDTKMVLLLSSETLRVCFGAFHMKDGG
;
A
#
# COMPACT_ATOMS: atom_id res chain seq x y z
N MET A 1 15.17 -26.02 -3.88
CA MET A 1 14.67 -26.17 -5.25
C MET A 1 15.90 -26.38 -6.12
N ARG A 2 16.15 -27.60 -6.62
CA ARG A 2 17.20 -27.82 -7.63
C ARG A 2 16.79 -27.02 -8.85
N VAL A 3 17.66 -26.11 -9.30
CA VAL A 3 17.48 -25.43 -10.58
C VAL A 3 17.51 -26.53 -11.64
N GLN A 4 16.34 -26.90 -12.18
CA GLN A 4 16.28 -27.62 -13.43
C GLN A 4 16.90 -26.72 -14.51
N GLY A 5 17.60 -27.33 -15.47
CA GLY A 5 18.51 -26.68 -16.41
C GLY A 5 17.99 -25.41 -17.07
N SER A 6 18.92 -24.63 -17.60
CA SER A 6 18.68 -23.50 -18.51
C SER A 6 17.57 -23.86 -19.51
N SER A 7 16.75 -22.84 -19.82
CA SER A 7 15.66 -22.89 -20.81
C SER A 7 16.00 -23.79 -22.00
N GLU A 8 15.09 -24.68 -22.43
CA GLU A 8 15.26 -25.55 -23.62
C GLU A 8 15.50 -24.76 -24.93
N VAL A 9 15.38 -23.43 -24.88
CA VAL A 9 15.51 -22.50 -26.02
C VAL A 9 16.95 -22.02 -26.24
N TYR A 10 17.75 -21.91 -25.18
CA TYR A 10 19.11 -21.38 -25.27
C TYR A 10 20.07 -22.24 -24.46
N ASP A 11 21.10 -22.77 -25.13
CA ASP A 11 22.16 -23.49 -24.44
C ASP A 11 23.08 -22.54 -23.67
N ASP A 12 23.89 -23.11 -22.77
CA ASP A 12 24.79 -22.34 -21.91
C ASP A 12 25.81 -21.53 -22.71
N ILE A 13 26.16 -21.98 -23.93
CA ILE A 13 27.10 -21.28 -24.83
C ILE A 13 26.45 -20.03 -25.40
N GLN A 14 25.19 -20.12 -25.85
CA GLN A 14 24.42 -18.99 -26.32
C GLN A 14 24.19 -17.96 -25.21
N LEU A 15 23.90 -18.41 -23.99
CA LEU A 15 23.76 -17.54 -22.83
C LEU A 15 25.07 -16.85 -22.45
N ASP A 16 26.21 -17.52 -22.58
CA ASP A 16 27.53 -16.92 -22.36
C ASP A 16 27.90 -15.93 -23.46
N GLN A 17 27.54 -16.21 -24.71
CA GLN A 17 27.75 -15.32 -25.84
C GLN A 17 26.92 -14.04 -25.71
N MET A 18 25.66 -14.12 -25.24
CA MET A 18 24.81 -12.95 -24.95
C MET A 18 25.39 -12.03 -23.87
N LYS A 19 26.23 -12.53 -22.96
CA LYS A 19 26.94 -11.67 -21.98
C LYS A 19 28.02 -10.81 -22.64
N ILE A 20 28.57 -11.27 -23.76
CA ILE A 20 29.64 -10.61 -24.50
C ILE A 20 29.05 -9.64 -25.52
N ASP A 21 28.09 -10.12 -26.30
CA ASP A 21 27.51 -9.37 -27.43
C ASP A 21 26.45 -8.36 -26.97
N GLY A 22 25.94 -8.52 -25.75
CA GLY A 22 24.91 -7.66 -25.16
C GLY A 22 23.51 -8.01 -25.68
N TRP A 23 22.59 -7.05 -25.55
CA TRP A 23 21.21 -7.19 -26.03
C TRP A 23 21.02 -6.33 -27.26
N ASP A 24 20.38 -6.87 -28.29
CA ASP A 24 19.90 -6.07 -29.41
C ASP A 24 18.83 -5.10 -28.89
N VAL A 25 19.18 -3.82 -28.82
CA VAL A 25 18.26 -2.76 -28.43
C VAL A 25 17.45 -2.36 -29.65
N LEU A 26 16.17 -2.70 -29.64
CA LEU A 26 15.25 -2.20 -30.66
C LEU A 26 15.20 -0.67 -30.61
N PRO A 27 15.22 0.04 -31.76
CA PRO A 27 15.08 1.49 -31.77
C PRO A 27 13.75 1.92 -31.13
N GLU A 28 13.76 3.06 -30.44
CA GLU A 28 12.55 3.61 -29.83
C GLU A 28 11.40 3.72 -30.85
N ASN A 29 10.22 3.25 -30.47
CA ASN A 29 8.98 3.32 -31.26
C ASN A 29 8.92 2.45 -32.52
N VAL A 30 9.81 1.46 -32.68
CA VAL A 30 9.67 0.44 -33.73
C VAL A 30 8.83 -0.71 -33.20
N GLY A 31 7.69 -0.96 -33.85
CA GLY A 31 6.90 -2.16 -33.58
C GLY A 31 7.68 -3.39 -34.05
N ALA A 32 8.13 -4.23 -33.13
CA ALA A 32 8.64 -5.54 -33.50
C ALA A 32 7.44 -6.41 -33.95
N PRO A 33 7.51 -7.05 -35.12
CA PRO A 33 6.54 -8.08 -35.46
C PRO A 33 6.69 -9.21 -34.43
N VAL A 34 5.68 -9.38 -33.58
CA VAL A 34 5.59 -10.55 -32.71
C VAL A 34 5.29 -11.72 -33.64
N VAL A 35 6.31 -12.50 -33.96
CA VAL A 35 6.16 -13.74 -34.71
C VAL A 35 5.41 -14.71 -33.80
N ASN A 36 4.21 -15.14 -34.23
CA ASN A 36 3.51 -16.22 -33.54
C ASN A 36 4.34 -17.49 -33.75
N ASP A 37 5.13 -17.84 -32.74
CA ASP A 37 5.88 -19.08 -32.69
C ASP A 37 5.06 -20.07 -31.85
N PRO A 38 4.49 -21.13 -32.47
CA PRO A 38 3.65 -22.09 -31.75
C PRO A 38 4.35 -22.77 -30.57
N GLU A 39 5.68 -22.88 -30.61
CA GLU A 39 6.49 -23.50 -29.55
C GLU A 39 6.64 -22.54 -28.37
N VAL A 40 6.94 -21.26 -28.64
CA VAL A 40 7.01 -20.21 -27.61
C VAL A 40 5.63 -19.93 -26.99
N ASP A 41 4.58 -19.94 -27.82
CA ASP A 41 3.20 -19.74 -27.37
C ASP A 41 2.71 -20.89 -26.46
N THR A 42 3.21 -22.11 -26.67
CA THR A 42 2.87 -23.28 -25.84
C THR A 42 3.69 -23.41 -24.56
N MET A 43 4.87 -22.77 -24.45
CA MET A 43 5.68 -22.76 -23.21
C MET A 43 4.95 -22.20 -21.99
N TYR A 44 3.94 -21.38 -22.22
CA TYR A 44 3.13 -20.76 -21.16
C TYR A 44 1.69 -21.30 -21.10
N SER A 45 1.43 -22.47 -21.71
CA SER A 45 0.12 -23.14 -21.71
C SER A 45 -0.29 -23.80 -20.37
N GLY A 46 0.43 -23.49 -19.29
CA GLY A 46 0.16 -23.98 -17.94
C GLY A 46 -0.99 -23.28 -17.21
N TYR A 47 -1.23 -23.69 -15.97
CA TYR A 47 -2.24 -23.08 -15.11
C TYR A 47 -1.94 -21.58 -14.86
N CYS A 48 -2.90 -20.73 -15.24
CA CYS A 48 -2.95 -19.31 -14.88
C CYS A 48 -4.13 -19.10 -13.94
N GLY A 49 -3.88 -18.59 -12.73
CA GLY A 49 -4.96 -18.41 -11.77
C GLY A 49 -4.50 -18.31 -10.31
N PRO A 50 -5.46 -18.20 -9.38
CA PRO A 50 -5.19 -18.14 -7.94
C PRO A 50 -4.42 -19.38 -7.47
N SER A 51 -3.45 -19.23 -6.57
CA SER A 51 -2.75 -20.36 -5.97
C SER A 51 -3.66 -21.18 -5.05
N GLN A 52 -3.25 -22.42 -4.73
CA GLN A 52 -4.04 -23.30 -3.85
C GLN A 52 -4.26 -22.69 -2.46
N ASP A 53 -3.27 -21.96 -1.94
CA ASP A 53 -3.33 -21.30 -0.62
C ASP A 53 -4.37 -20.18 -0.59
N ILE A 54 -4.44 -19.35 -1.63
CA ILE A 54 -5.41 -18.26 -1.68
C ILE A 54 -6.83 -18.79 -1.90
N LEU A 55 -7.01 -19.90 -2.63
CA LEU A 55 -8.32 -20.53 -2.84
C LEU A 55 -8.94 -20.95 -1.50
N ALA A 56 -8.15 -21.47 -0.57
CA ALA A 56 -8.63 -21.80 0.77
C ALA A 56 -9.10 -20.54 1.54
N ALA A 57 -8.38 -19.42 1.40
CA ALA A 57 -8.71 -18.15 2.04
C ALA A 57 -9.90 -17.41 1.36
N SER A 58 -10.14 -17.66 0.08
CA SER A 58 -11.14 -16.99 -0.76
C SER A 58 -12.61 -17.29 -0.39
N LYS A 59 -12.84 -18.28 0.48
CA LYS A 59 -14.19 -18.66 0.97
C LYS A 59 -14.93 -17.54 1.71
N SER A 60 -14.23 -16.47 2.10
CA SER A 60 -14.85 -15.27 2.66
C SER A 60 -14.03 -14.01 2.36
N PRO A 61 -14.66 -12.83 2.19
CA PRO A 61 -13.91 -11.58 1.98
C PRO A 61 -12.91 -11.26 3.12
N PRO A 62 -13.22 -11.47 4.41
CA PRO A 62 -12.23 -11.31 5.48
C PRO A 62 -11.10 -12.32 5.41
N GLY A 63 -11.36 -13.55 4.96
CA GLY A 63 -10.32 -14.57 4.75
C GLY A 63 -9.29 -14.12 3.72
N LEU A 64 -9.77 -13.59 2.59
CA LEU A 64 -8.92 -13.02 1.55
C LEU A 64 -8.15 -11.79 2.04
N PHE A 65 -8.79 -10.91 2.83
CA PHE A 65 -8.11 -9.76 3.45
C PHE A 65 -6.95 -10.19 4.35
N TYR A 66 -7.15 -11.20 5.19
CA TYR A 66 -6.10 -11.73 6.07
C TYR A 66 -5.07 -12.59 5.34
N TYR A 67 -5.34 -13.06 4.12
CA TYR A 67 -4.32 -13.69 3.29
C TYR A 67 -3.27 -12.65 2.87
N PHE A 68 -3.72 -11.53 2.30
CA PHE A 68 -2.82 -10.47 1.82
C PHE A 68 -2.16 -9.68 2.95
N LEU A 69 -2.87 -9.49 4.07
CA LEU A 69 -2.36 -8.80 5.25
C LEU A 69 -2.57 -9.70 6.48
N PRO A 70 -1.63 -10.61 6.76
CA PRO A 70 -1.74 -11.59 7.83
C PRO A 70 -2.03 -10.97 9.20
N LYS A 71 -2.67 -11.73 10.08
CA LYS A 71 -2.93 -11.30 11.47
C LYS A 71 -1.65 -10.88 12.21
N ALA A 72 -0.51 -11.50 11.90
CA ALA A 72 0.79 -11.12 12.44
C ALA A 72 1.16 -9.68 12.08
N PHE A 73 1.00 -9.31 10.81
CA PHE A 73 1.24 -7.94 10.34
C PHE A 73 0.44 -6.92 11.16
N TRP A 74 -0.86 -7.16 11.41
CA TRP A 74 -1.67 -6.23 12.22
C TRP A 74 -1.24 -6.13 13.69
N ARG A 75 -0.69 -7.21 14.26
CA ARG A 75 -0.11 -7.18 15.62
C ARG A 75 1.16 -6.32 15.66
N ASP A 76 1.96 -6.39 14.60
CA ASP A 76 3.16 -5.57 14.47
C ASP A 76 2.78 -4.10 14.28
N VAL A 77 1.83 -3.78 13.41
CA VAL A 77 1.33 -2.40 13.23
C VAL A 77 0.78 -1.82 14.53
N ALA A 78 0.03 -2.60 15.32
CA ALA A 78 -0.44 -2.13 16.63
C ALA A 78 0.71 -1.84 17.59
N SER A 79 1.76 -2.66 17.58
CA SER A 79 2.96 -2.46 18.38
C SER A 79 3.74 -1.20 17.95
N GLN A 80 3.94 -1.02 16.64
CA GLN A 80 4.63 0.14 16.06
C GLN A 80 3.84 1.44 16.26
N THR A 81 2.52 1.39 16.13
CA THR A 81 1.62 2.52 16.44
C THR A 81 1.75 2.95 17.90
N HIS A 82 1.84 2.01 18.83
CA HIS A 82 2.04 2.32 20.24
C HIS A 82 3.45 2.85 20.53
N LEU A 83 4.48 2.29 19.87
CA LEU A 83 5.85 2.78 19.96
C LEU A 83 5.94 4.23 19.47
N TYR A 84 5.35 4.54 18.32
CA TYR A 84 5.28 5.89 17.78
C TYR A 84 4.60 6.88 18.73
N TRP A 85 3.52 6.46 19.38
CA TRP A 85 2.87 7.27 20.40
C TRP A 85 3.87 7.61 21.54
N LYS A 86 4.66 6.65 22.02
CA LYS A 86 5.68 6.89 23.06
C LYS A 86 6.76 7.84 22.57
N GLN A 87 7.35 7.57 21.41
CA GLN A 87 8.40 8.39 20.78
C GLN A 87 7.98 9.86 20.62
N THR A 88 6.69 10.10 20.34
CA THR A 88 6.16 11.46 20.15
C THR A 88 5.56 12.09 21.40
N LEU A 89 5.60 11.43 22.57
CA LEU A 89 4.94 11.91 23.78
C LEU A 89 5.50 13.26 24.25
N GLU A 90 6.81 13.38 24.38
CA GLU A 90 7.45 14.61 24.87
C GLU A 90 7.24 15.78 23.88
N ALA A 91 7.44 15.55 22.59
CA ALA A 91 7.16 16.58 21.57
C ALA A 91 5.68 17.04 21.57
N ARG A 92 4.74 16.15 21.92
CA ARG A 92 3.32 16.51 22.10
C ARG A 92 3.07 17.25 23.40
N LEU A 93 3.80 16.93 24.47
CA LEU A 93 3.75 17.62 25.75
C LEU A 93 4.24 19.07 25.61
N ASP A 94 5.37 19.29 24.93
CA ASP A 94 5.90 20.64 24.69
C ASP A 94 4.94 21.48 23.84
N LYS A 95 4.30 20.88 22.83
CA LYS A 95 3.25 21.53 22.06
C LYS A 95 2.01 21.84 22.91
N ALA A 96 1.66 20.98 23.86
CA ALA A 96 0.55 21.21 24.77
C ALA A 96 0.85 22.35 25.73
N GLU A 97 2.07 22.44 26.25
CA GLU A 97 2.53 23.55 27.08
C GLU A 97 2.55 24.87 26.34
N ALA A 98 3.11 24.90 25.14
CA ALA A 98 3.15 26.10 24.31
C ALA A 98 1.73 26.63 24.01
N LYS A 99 0.74 25.73 23.91
CA LYS A 99 -0.68 26.11 23.79
C LYS A 99 -1.25 26.59 25.12
N GLU A 100 -0.96 25.91 26.24
CA GLU A 100 -1.44 26.28 27.57
C GLU A 100 -0.92 27.66 28.00
N ARG A 101 0.32 28.02 27.65
CA ARG A 101 0.89 29.36 27.91
C ARG A 101 0.11 30.50 27.24
N LYS A 102 -0.63 30.22 26.16
CA LYS A 102 -1.45 31.19 25.45
C LYS A 102 -2.87 31.32 26.03
N VAL A 103 -3.22 30.49 27.01
CA VAL A 103 -4.55 30.52 27.64
C VAL A 103 -4.58 31.63 28.69
N THR A 104 -5.49 32.58 28.51
CA THR A 104 -5.67 33.75 29.40
C THR A 104 -6.95 33.70 30.23
N HIS A 105 -7.95 32.94 29.80
CA HIS A 105 -9.30 32.91 30.42
C HIS A 105 -9.43 31.95 31.62
N ARG A 106 -8.40 31.17 31.94
CA ARG A 106 -8.39 30.22 33.07
C ARG A 106 -6.97 30.03 33.60
N ALA A 107 -6.86 29.55 34.84
CA ALA A 107 -5.57 29.15 35.40
C ALA A 107 -4.88 28.10 34.49
N GLN A 108 -3.59 28.32 34.24
CA GLN A 108 -2.77 27.44 33.42
C GLN A 108 -2.54 26.11 34.14
N ARG A 109 -2.68 25.02 33.41
CA ARG A 109 -2.40 23.66 33.90
C ARG A 109 -0.88 23.45 33.99
N SER A 110 -0.44 22.77 35.05
CA SER A 110 0.96 22.35 35.19
C SER A 110 1.36 21.32 34.12
N ARG A 111 2.66 21.22 33.82
CA ARG A 111 3.24 20.18 32.94
C ARG A 111 2.75 18.78 33.32
N ASP A 112 2.77 18.46 34.61
CA ASP A 112 2.34 17.13 35.10
C ASP A 112 0.86 16.85 34.85
N LYS A 113 0.01 17.88 34.92
CA LYS A 113 -1.42 17.71 34.58
C LYS A 113 -1.60 17.54 33.08
N LEU A 114 -0.80 18.20 32.25
CA LEU A 114 -0.81 18.01 30.79
C LEU A 114 -0.31 16.61 30.42
N ARG A 115 0.81 16.16 31.00
CA ARG A 115 1.37 14.81 30.80
C ARG A 115 0.35 13.73 31.18
N ARG A 116 -0.22 13.78 32.40
CA ARG A 116 -1.25 12.84 32.84
C ARG A 116 -2.46 12.79 31.90
N ASN A 117 -2.84 13.91 31.28
CA ASN A 117 -3.93 13.92 30.31
C ASN A 117 -3.55 13.28 28.98
N LEU A 118 -2.29 13.41 28.53
CA LEU A 118 -1.80 12.74 27.34
C LEU A 118 -1.69 11.22 27.56
N GLU A 119 -1.25 10.80 28.75
CA GLU A 119 -1.09 9.40 29.15
C GLU A 119 -2.42 8.64 29.33
N LYS A 120 -3.56 9.33 29.36
CA LYS A 120 -4.89 8.70 29.26
C LYS A 120 -5.14 7.99 27.93
N PHE A 121 -4.23 8.12 26.97
CA PHE A 121 -4.30 7.41 25.70
C PHE A 121 -4.26 5.89 25.92
N GLU A 122 -5.34 5.23 25.52
CA GLU A 122 -5.44 3.77 25.56
C GLU A 122 -4.66 3.14 24.40
N LYS A 123 -3.92 2.08 24.70
CA LYS A 123 -3.20 1.30 23.67
C LYS A 123 -4.18 0.81 22.60
N ILE A 124 -3.76 0.91 21.33
CA ILE A 124 -4.57 0.47 20.19
C ILE A 124 -4.40 -1.04 20.01
N ALA A 125 -5.52 -1.77 19.96
CA ALA A 125 -5.52 -3.20 19.71
C ALA A 125 -5.49 -3.49 18.19
N PRO A 126 -4.93 -4.64 17.75
CA PRO A 126 -4.82 -4.98 16.33
C PRO A 126 -6.17 -4.99 15.60
N HIS A 127 -7.23 -5.47 16.24
CA HIS A 127 -8.57 -5.52 15.64
C HIS A 127 -9.18 -4.12 15.44
N GLU A 128 -8.84 -3.14 16.27
CA GLU A 128 -9.30 -1.75 16.09
C GLU A 128 -8.70 -1.14 14.82
N ILE A 129 -7.46 -1.49 14.47
CA ILE A 129 -6.82 -1.04 13.23
C ILE A 129 -7.54 -1.64 12.02
N VAL A 130 -7.91 -2.92 12.09
CA VAL A 130 -8.69 -3.57 11.02
C VAL A 130 -10.09 -2.97 10.90
N GLN A 131 -10.76 -2.68 12.03
CA GLN A 131 -12.03 -1.95 12.03
C GLN A 131 -11.90 -0.56 11.41
N TRP A 132 -10.84 0.17 11.75
CA TRP A 132 -10.53 1.48 11.16
C TRP A 132 -10.39 1.38 9.63
N ILE A 133 -9.70 0.36 9.11
CA ILE A 133 -9.62 0.09 7.67
C ILE A 133 -11.00 -0.20 7.08
N GLY A 134 -11.80 -1.03 7.76
CA GLY A 134 -13.18 -1.30 7.34
C GLY A 134 -14.01 -0.02 7.20
N LEU A 135 -13.86 0.93 8.13
CA LEU A 135 -14.50 2.25 8.05
C LEU A 135 -13.95 3.11 6.89
N MET A 136 -12.66 2.98 6.55
CA MET A 136 -12.08 3.66 5.38
C MET A 136 -12.61 3.11 4.07
N ILE A 137 -12.75 1.78 3.96
CA ILE A 137 -13.37 1.14 2.81
C ILE A 137 -14.85 1.55 2.72
N ALA A 138 -15.59 1.55 3.83
CA ALA A 138 -16.98 1.98 3.86
C ALA A 138 -17.15 3.45 3.42
N HIS A 139 -16.26 4.35 3.85
CA HIS A 139 -16.26 5.73 3.38
C HIS A 139 -15.93 5.83 1.88
N ALA A 140 -15.02 5.01 1.36
CA ALA A 140 -14.71 4.99 -0.07
C ALA A 140 -15.88 4.52 -0.93
N LEU A 141 -16.70 3.58 -0.42
CA LEU A 141 -17.89 3.07 -1.10
C LEU A 141 -19.08 4.03 -1.00
N SER A 142 -19.21 4.74 0.12
CA SER A 142 -20.27 5.73 0.35
C SER A 142 -19.65 7.03 0.87
N PRO A 143 -19.06 7.86 -0.01
CA PRO A 143 -18.35 9.05 0.39
C PRO A 143 -19.28 10.14 0.93
N CYS A 144 -18.86 10.74 2.05
CA CYS A 144 -19.43 11.95 2.62
C CYS A 144 -18.42 13.09 2.47
N LYS A 145 -18.89 14.35 2.51
CA LYS A 145 -18.00 15.53 2.40
C LYS A 145 -16.87 15.50 3.42
N ARG A 146 -17.18 15.14 4.66
CA ARG A 146 -16.18 14.97 5.72
C ARG A 146 -16.27 13.58 6.30
N MET A 147 -15.12 13.03 6.68
CA MET A 147 -15.06 11.74 7.37
C MET A 147 -15.90 11.75 8.64
N GLU A 148 -15.90 12.86 9.39
CA GLU A 148 -16.63 12.97 10.65
C GLU A 148 -18.15 12.93 10.50
N ASP A 149 -18.68 13.21 9.31
CA ASP A 149 -20.12 13.24 9.06
C ASP A 149 -20.74 11.84 9.21
N HIS A 150 -19.95 10.77 9.06
CA HIS A 150 -20.37 9.39 9.30
C HIS A 150 -20.76 9.09 10.76
N TRP A 151 -20.34 9.94 11.70
CA TRP A 151 -20.74 9.88 13.11
C TRP A 151 -21.88 10.85 13.45
N SER A 152 -22.35 11.63 12.47
CA SER A 152 -23.47 12.55 12.67
C SER A 152 -24.76 11.76 12.92
N THR A 153 -25.50 12.19 13.94
CA THR A 153 -26.88 11.74 14.19
C THR A 153 -27.89 12.62 13.44
N LYS A 154 -27.46 13.70 12.80
CA LYS A 154 -28.32 14.53 11.95
C LYS A 154 -28.42 13.89 10.57
N ALA A 155 -29.64 13.57 10.15
CA ALA A 155 -29.91 13.10 8.80
C ALA A 155 -29.42 14.15 7.78
N THR A 156 -28.61 13.70 6.81
CA THR A 156 -28.16 14.54 5.69
C THR A 156 -28.47 13.77 4.41
N GLY A 157 -29.63 14.05 3.80
CA GLY A 157 -30.12 13.30 2.64
C GLY A 157 -30.60 11.89 2.97
N VAL A 158 -30.27 10.91 2.11
CA VAL A 158 -30.78 9.51 2.16
C VAL A 158 -29.85 8.56 2.93
N LEU A 159 -28.69 9.02 3.40
CA LEU A 159 -27.71 8.16 4.07
C LEU A 159 -28.15 7.78 5.50
N PRO A 160 -28.05 6.49 5.89
CA PRO A 160 -28.45 6.05 7.22
C PRO A 160 -27.54 6.62 8.32
N MET A 161 -28.18 7.11 9.39
CA MET A 161 -27.55 7.87 10.46
C MET A 161 -26.55 7.06 11.31
N GLY A 162 -25.46 7.70 11.75
CA GLY A 162 -24.63 7.25 12.87
C GLY A 162 -24.06 5.83 12.77
N THR A 163 -23.96 5.26 11.57
CA THR A 163 -23.61 3.84 11.38
C THR A 163 -22.20 3.54 11.90
N PHE A 164 -21.27 4.48 11.76
CA PHE A 164 -19.88 4.29 12.20
C PHE A 164 -19.76 4.27 13.73
N SER A 165 -20.66 4.96 14.45
CA SER A 165 -20.71 4.94 15.91
C SER A 165 -20.94 3.55 16.50
N LYS A 166 -21.54 2.63 15.73
CA LYS A 166 -21.75 1.22 16.14
C LYS A 166 -20.46 0.40 16.13
N VAL A 167 -19.48 0.80 15.30
CA VAL A 167 -18.20 0.09 15.15
C VAL A 167 -17.12 0.73 16.03
N MET A 168 -16.99 2.06 15.97
CA MET A 168 -15.93 2.79 16.66
C MET A 168 -16.36 4.21 16.99
N ARG A 169 -15.99 4.72 18.17
CA ARG A 169 -16.25 6.13 18.54
C ARG A 169 -15.41 7.08 17.69
N ARG A 170 -15.97 8.24 17.34
CA ARG A 170 -15.30 9.28 16.52
C ARG A 170 -13.92 9.69 17.07
N ASP A 171 -13.82 9.91 18.37
CA ASP A 171 -12.54 10.34 18.97
C ASP A 171 -11.51 9.20 18.92
N ARG A 172 -11.93 7.94 19.08
CA ARG A 172 -11.05 6.77 18.93
C ARG A 172 -10.57 6.61 17.49
N PHE A 173 -11.46 6.82 16.52
CA PHE A 173 -11.10 6.84 15.10
C PHE A 173 -10.03 7.92 14.80
N ARG A 174 -10.19 9.12 15.36
CA ARG A 174 -9.21 10.21 15.20
C ARG A 174 -7.88 9.87 15.86
N ASP A 175 -7.92 9.24 17.03
CA ASP A 175 -6.72 8.81 17.74
C ASP A 175 -5.94 7.77 16.94
N ILE A 176 -6.60 6.74 16.40
CA ILE A 176 -5.97 5.76 15.50
C ILE A 176 -5.41 6.46 14.26
N SER A 177 -6.19 7.30 13.59
CA SER A 177 -5.76 8.04 12.39
C SER A 177 -4.51 8.91 12.64
N ARG A 178 -4.37 9.42 13.86
CA ARG A 178 -3.26 10.29 14.24
C ARG A 178 -1.97 9.54 14.54
N PHE A 179 -2.07 8.34 15.12
CA PHE A 179 -0.92 7.59 15.61
C PHE A 179 -0.58 6.36 14.78
N LEU A 180 -1.40 5.98 13.80
CA LEU A 180 -1.17 4.82 12.95
C LEU A 180 0.24 4.85 12.37
N HIS A 181 1.00 3.80 12.66
CA HIS A 181 2.41 3.71 12.29
C HIS A 181 2.80 2.26 12.01
N PHE A 182 3.67 2.05 11.02
CA PHE A 182 3.96 0.73 10.46
C PHE A 182 5.38 0.23 10.74
N THR A 183 6.32 1.13 11.02
CA THR A 183 7.76 0.83 11.22
C THR A 183 8.33 1.69 12.34
N ASP A 184 9.51 1.34 12.86
CA ASP A 184 10.16 2.10 13.94
C ASP A 184 10.91 3.32 13.37
N ASN A 185 10.66 4.52 13.91
CA ASN A 185 11.35 5.75 13.48
C ASN A 185 12.81 5.82 13.93
N GLU A 186 13.19 5.07 14.97
CA GLU A 186 14.55 5.08 15.52
C GLU A 186 15.45 4.04 14.83
N SER A 187 14.91 3.27 13.89
CA SER A 187 15.70 2.32 13.10
C SER A 187 16.73 3.06 12.23
N PRO A 188 17.98 2.56 12.13
CA PRO A 188 18.98 3.12 11.22
C PRO A 188 18.51 3.16 9.76
N ALA A 189 17.66 2.22 9.36
CA ALA A 189 17.08 2.16 8.01
C ALA A 189 16.15 3.34 7.71
N ALA A 190 15.60 4.02 8.73
CA ALA A 190 14.77 5.21 8.54
C ALA A 190 15.54 6.38 7.90
N ALA A 191 16.86 6.40 8.05
CA ALA A 191 17.72 7.44 7.47
C ALA A 191 18.09 7.15 6.00
N THR A 192 18.19 5.87 5.63
CA THR A 192 18.64 5.45 4.29
C THR A 192 17.47 5.21 3.34
N ASP A 193 16.37 4.64 3.85
CA ASP A 193 15.23 4.23 3.07
C ASP A 193 14.12 5.30 3.06
N ARG A 194 13.97 5.99 1.93
CA ARG A 194 12.93 7.01 1.73
C ARG A 194 11.50 6.45 1.84
N ALA A 195 11.29 5.16 1.62
CA ALA A 195 9.99 4.50 1.76
C ALA A 195 9.81 3.79 3.12
N TRP A 196 10.73 4.00 4.07
CA TRP A 196 10.78 3.29 5.35
C TRP A 196 9.44 3.27 6.10
N LYS A 197 8.69 4.38 6.08
CA LYS A 197 7.41 4.53 6.79
C LYS A 197 6.32 3.55 6.36
N ILE A 198 6.42 3.00 5.15
CA ILE A 198 5.47 2.03 4.61
C ILE A 198 6.15 0.70 4.27
N ARG A 199 7.44 0.55 4.59
CA ARG A 199 8.25 -0.63 4.24
C ARG A 199 7.64 -1.95 4.67
N SER A 200 7.07 -2.03 5.87
CA SER A 200 6.46 -3.27 6.35
C SER A 200 5.20 -3.66 5.57
N VAL A 201 4.39 -2.68 5.15
CA VAL A 201 3.23 -2.88 4.25
C VAL A 201 3.73 -3.41 2.91
N LEU A 202 4.70 -2.68 2.34
CA LEU A 202 5.35 -2.99 1.07
C LEU A 202 5.85 -4.43 0.99
N SER A 203 6.65 -4.85 1.97
CA SER A 203 7.25 -6.19 2.01
C SER A 203 6.21 -7.30 2.23
N THR A 204 5.19 -7.05 3.04
CA THR A 204 4.13 -8.05 3.31
C THR A 204 3.32 -8.33 2.06
N LEU A 205 2.97 -7.27 1.35
CA LEU A 205 2.18 -7.37 0.14
C LEU A 205 2.98 -7.92 -1.03
N GLU A 206 4.25 -7.52 -1.18
CA GLU A 206 5.12 -8.09 -2.20
C GLU A 206 5.18 -9.62 -2.10
N LYS A 207 5.30 -10.14 -0.88
CA LYS A 207 5.27 -11.58 -0.64
C LYS A 207 3.92 -12.20 -1.00
N THR A 208 2.83 -11.71 -0.41
CA THR A 208 1.51 -12.33 -0.55
C THR A 208 0.93 -12.19 -1.96
N PHE A 209 1.22 -11.11 -2.67
CA PHE A 209 0.79 -10.90 -4.06
C PHE A 209 1.50 -11.85 -5.00
N LYS A 210 2.81 -12.05 -4.77
CA LYS A 210 3.61 -13.06 -5.50
C LYS A 210 3.12 -14.48 -5.21
N GLU A 211 2.78 -14.82 -3.98
CA GLU A 211 2.32 -16.17 -3.63
C GLU A 211 0.86 -16.44 -4.06
N GLY A 212 0.04 -15.40 -4.16
CA GLY A 212 -1.41 -15.52 -4.37
C GLY A 212 -1.88 -15.92 -5.77
N TYR A 213 -1.04 -15.82 -6.80
CA TYR A 213 -1.52 -16.00 -8.18
C TYR A 213 -0.41 -16.43 -9.13
N VAL A 214 -0.66 -17.41 -9.99
CA VAL A 214 0.25 -17.82 -11.07
C VAL A 214 -0.08 -17.02 -12.32
N LEU A 215 0.87 -16.21 -12.80
CA LEU A 215 0.69 -15.41 -14.03
C LEU A 215 0.74 -16.33 -15.25
N GLY A 216 -0.14 -16.08 -16.23
CA GLY A 216 -0.09 -16.70 -17.56
C GLY A 216 0.87 -15.97 -18.51
N SER A 217 0.79 -16.32 -19.80
CA SER A 217 1.63 -15.77 -20.88
C SER A 217 1.48 -14.25 -21.09
N ARG A 218 0.32 -13.68 -20.72
CA ARG A 218 -0.01 -12.29 -21.00
C ARG A 218 0.06 -11.45 -19.73
N VAL A 219 1.03 -10.56 -19.69
CA VAL A 219 1.29 -9.66 -18.56
C VAL A 219 1.17 -8.21 -19.03
N ALA A 220 0.51 -7.39 -18.22
CA ALA A 220 0.43 -5.95 -18.41
C ALA A 220 1.37 -5.25 -17.42
N ILE A 221 2.18 -4.32 -17.92
CA ILE A 221 3.02 -3.45 -17.10
C ILE A 221 2.56 -2.02 -17.34
N ASP A 222 2.20 -1.32 -16.26
CA ASP A 222 1.75 0.08 -16.36
C ASP A 222 2.18 0.90 -15.14
N GLU A 223 2.30 2.21 -15.36
CA GLU A 223 2.68 3.18 -14.35
C GLU A 223 1.45 3.89 -13.76
N GLY A 224 1.40 4.00 -12.44
CA GLY A 224 0.38 4.73 -11.72
C GLY A 224 0.95 5.81 -10.79
N ILE A 225 0.04 6.61 -10.22
CA ILE A 225 0.39 7.61 -9.21
C ILE A 225 -0.49 7.45 -7.97
N LEU A 226 0.12 7.52 -6.80
CA LEU A 226 -0.58 7.67 -5.53
C LEU A 226 -0.63 9.14 -5.18
N PRO A 227 -1.79 9.80 -5.30
CA PRO A 227 -1.89 11.24 -5.12
C PRO A 227 -1.39 11.66 -3.73
N SER A 228 -0.50 12.65 -3.70
CA SER A 228 0.03 13.19 -2.45
C SER A 228 0.32 14.68 -2.58
N HIS A 229 -0.46 15.48 -1.86
CA HIS A 229 -0.27 16.93 -1.77
C HIS A 229 0.77 17.32 -0.71
N ASN A 230 1.26 16.36 0.08
CA ASN A 230 2.21 16.64 1.14
C ASN A 230 3.63 16.83 0.58
N LYS A 231 4.14 18.07 0.63
CA LYS A 231 5.51 18.42 0.21
C LYS A 231 6.60 17.68 1.00
N ARG A 232 6.28 17.17 2.19
CA ARG A 232 7.22 16.41 3.05
C ARG A 232 7.26 14.91 2.72
N ASN A 233 6.48 14.44 1.75
CA ASN A 233 6.56 13.07 1.28
C ASN A 233 7.85 12.92 0.44
N PRO A 234 8.84 12.13 0.88
CA PRO A 234 10.10 12.02 0.17
C PRO A 234 9.95 11.37 -1.21
N THR A 235 8.94 10.53 -1.46
CA THR A 235 8.75 9.87 -2.77
C THR A 235 7.83 10.66 -3.71
N ARG A 236 7.53 11.92 -3.38
CA ARG A 236 6.64 12.76 -4.19
C ARG A 236 7.32 13.22 -5.47
N MET A 237 6.71 12.89 -6.60
CA MET A 237 7.12 13.26 -7.95
C MET A 237 6.02 14.03 -8.67
N PHE A 238 6.39 14.75 -9.73
CA PHE A 238 5.46 15.39 -10.66
C PHE A 238 5.36 14.56 -11.93
N MET A 239 4.14 14.22 -12.35
CA MET A 239 3.87 13.57 -13.63
C MET A 239 2.84 14.38 -14.40
N LYS A 240 3.27 14.98 -15.52
CA LYS A 240 2.47 15.95 -16.29
C LYS A 240 1.19 15.34 -16.85
N ASP A 241 1.28 14.09 -17.30
CA ASP A 241 0.25 13.43 -18.11
C ASP A 241 -0.78 12.65 -17.27
N LYS A 242 -0.62 12.61 -15.94
CA LYS A 242 -1.58 11.95 -15.03
C LYS A 242 -2.63 12.94 -14.51
N PRO A 243 -3.92 12.54 -14.34
CA PRO A 243 -4.98 13.41 -13.82
C PRO A 243 -4.62 14.06 -12.48
N HIS A 244 -4.04 13.27 -11.57
CA HIS A 244 -3.40 13.74 -10.37
C HIS A 244 -1.89 13.87 -10.61
N ARG A 245 -1.42 15.09 -10.86
CA ARG A 245 -0.02 15.32 -11.27
C ARG A 245 1.02 15.18 -10.16
N TRP A 246 0.62 15.15 -8.90
CA TRP A 246 1.55 15.13 -7.75
C TRP A 246 1.29 13.92 -6.86
N GLY A 247 2.31 13.10 -6.66
CA GLY A 247 2.17 11.88 -5.88
C GLY A 247 3.39 10.98 -5.95
N SER A 248 3.29 9.81 -5.34
CA SER A 248 4.33 8.78 -5.45
C SER A 248 4.06 7.93 -6.68
N LYS A 249 5.00 7.90 -7.62
CA LYS A 249 4.91 7.07 -8.83
C LYS A 249 5.09 5.61 -8.43
N TYR A 250 4.34 4.72 -9.06
CA TYR A 250 4.53 3.28 -8.92
C TYR A 250 4.37 2.59 -10.28
N VAL A 251 4.96 1.42 -10.44
CA VAL A 251 4.78 0.54 -11.60
C VAL A 251 4.10 -0.73 -11.13
N MET A 252 3.11 -1.23 -11.86
CA MET A 252 2.44 -2.49 -11.55
C MET A 252 2.70 -3.50 -12.65
N THR A 253 2.89 -4.75 -12.24
CA THR A 253 2.88 -5.93 -13.10
C THR A 253 1.60 -6.71 -12.79
N CYS A 254 0.69 -6.77 -13.75
CA CYS A 254 -0.61 -7.41 -13.60
C CYS A 254 -0.81 -8.53 -14.63
N CYS A 255 -1.65 -9.51 -14.30
CA CYS A 255 -2.21 -10.42 -15.29
C CYS A 255 -3.07 -9.61 -16.28
N ALA A 256 -2.79 -9.71 -17.58
CA ALA A 256 -3.52 -8.96 -18.60
C ALA A 256 -4.99 -9.38 -18.73
N GLU A 257 -5.31 -10.61 -18.32
CA GLU A 257 -6.65 -11.19 -18.47
C GLU A 257 -7.54 -10.91 -17.25
N THR A 258 -7.01 -11.09 -16.04
CA THR A 258 -7.80 -10.96 -14.80
C THR A 258 -7.61 -9.62 -14.09
N GLY A 259 -6.61 -8.83 -14.49
CA GLY A 259 -6.22 -7.61 -13.80
C GLY A 259 -5.56 -7.86 -12.43
N TYR A 260 -5.29 -9.12 -12.06
CA TYR A 260 -4.62 -9.44 -10.79
C TYR A 260 -3.23 -8.80 -10.76
N CYS A 261 -2.98 -7.99 -9.73
CA CYS A 261 -1.69 -7.37 -9.52
C CYS A 261 -0.72 -8.35 -8.84
N LYS A 262 0.35 -8.73 -9.54
CA LYS A 262 1.37 -9.66 -9.03
C LYS A 262 2.49 -8.93 -8.30
N ARG A 263 2.84 -7.73 -8.78
CA ARG A 263 3.95 -6.93 -8.28
C ARG A 263 3.60 -5.46 -8.45
N VAL A 264 3.99 -4.66 -7.48
CA VAL A 264 3.97 -3.20 -7.57
C VAL A 264 5.35 -2.73 -7.12
N GLU A 265 5.86 -1.69 -7.76
CA GLU A 265 7.15 -1.08 -7.48
C GLU A 265 6.96 0.39 -7.20
N LEU A 266 7.50 0.87 -6.09
CA LEU A 266 7.42 2.28 -5.74
C LEU A 266 8.67 2.97 -6.29
N ASP A 267 8.46 4.01 -7.08
CA ASP A 267 9.57 4.89 -7.47
C ASP A 267 9.95 5.73 -6.25
N ILE A 268 11.17 5.49 -5.77
CA ILE A 268 11.71 6.20 -4.61
C ILE A 268 12.34 7.54 -5.02
N GLY A 269 12.53 7.78 -6.31
CA GLY A 269 13.25 8.92 -6.86
C GLY A 269 14.76 8.85 -6.59
N ARG A 270 15.55 9.59 -7.37
CA ARG A 270 17.01 9.63 -7.21
C ARG A 270 17.44 10.36 -5.94
N ALA A 271 18.55 9.91 -5.36
CA ALA A 271 19.37 10.69 -4.45
C ALA A 271 20.50 11.32 -5.28
N GLY A 272 20.45 12.64 -5.51
CA GLY A 272 21.48 13.39 -6.23
C GLY A 272 21.35 13.40 -7.75
N ASP A 273 21.68 14.54 -8.35
CA ASP A 273 21.60 14.83 -9.79
C ASP A 273 22.53 13.94 -10.62
N THR A 274 21.96 13.04 -11.41
CA THR A 274 22.54 12.61 -12.69
C THR A 274 21.45 11.92 -13.49
N GLU A 275 21.28 12.34 -14.75
CA GLU A 275 20.36 11.75 -15.71
C GLU A 275 20.69 10.26 -15.94
N HIS A 276 19.68 9.42 -16.19
CA HIS A 276 19.79 8.00 -16.59
C HIS A 276 20.09 6.87 -15.56
N SER A 277 19.42 6.84 -14.40
CA SER A 277 18.99 5.56 -13.77
C SER A 277 17.88 5.74 -12.70
N GLN A 278 16.62 5.38 -12.98
CA GLN A 278 15.56 5.40 -11.96
C GLN A 278 15.81 4.28 -10.95
N ALA A 279 16.04 4.63 -9.67
CA ALA A 279 16.13 3.63 -8.60
C ALA A 279 14.70 3.16 -8.25
N MET A 280 14.20 2.19 -9.00
CA MET A 280 12.93 1.53 -8.73
C MET A 280 13.12 0.58 -7.53
N ASP A 281 12.29 0.74 -6.51
CA ASP A 281 12.26 -0.20 -5.40
C ASP A 281 11.02 -1.10 -5.50
N THR A 282 11.25 -2.40 -5.57
CA THR A 282 10.23 -3.44 -5.81
C THR A 282 9.28 -3.61 -4.64
N LYS A 283 8.14 -2.93 -4.59
CA LYS A 283 7.34 -2.80 -3.37
C LYS A 283 5.89 -2.31 -3.59
N MET A 284 4.91 -3.03 -3.03
CA MET A 284 3.48 -2.68 -3.14
C MET A 284 2.91 -1.75 -2.07
N VAL A 285 2.34 -0.62 -2.50
CA VAL A 285 1.64 0.31 -1.62
C VAL A 285 0.13 0.04 -1.62
N LEU A 286 -0.42 -0.31 -0.46
CA LEU A 286 -1.84 -0.07 -0.20
C LEU A 286 -2.01 1.38 0.24
N LEU A 287 -2.61 2.21 -0.61
CA LEU A 287 -3.23 3.44 -0.16
C LEU A 287 -4.68 3.48 -0.58
N LEU A 288 -5.50 3.84 0.40
CA LEU A 288 -6.96 3.91 0.41
C LEU A 288 -7.47 5.08 -0.45
N SER A 289 -7.18 5.05 -1.75
CA SER A 289 -7.98 5.82 -2.71
C SER A 289 -9.13 4.94 -3.21
N SER A 290 -10.31 5.51 -3.42
CA SER A 290 -11.48 4.78 -3.94
C SER A 290 -11.22 4.12 -5.29
N GLU A 291 -10.27 4.65 -6.07
CA GLU A 291 -9.82 4.08 -7.34
C GLU A 291 -8.85 2.92 -7.14
N THR A 292 -7.91 3.01 -6.20
CA THR A 292 -6.95 1.92 -5.91
C THR A 292 -7.63 0.72 -5.24
N LEU A 293 -8.64 0.93 -4.38
CA LEU A 293 -9.45 -0.16 -3.84
C LEU A 293 -10.28 -0.86 -4.92
N ARG A 294 -10.78 -0.13 -5.93
CA ARG A 294 -11.44 -0.72 -7.10
C ARG A 294 -10.47 -1.56 -7.93
N VAL A 295 -9.22 -1.15 -8.08
CA VAL A 295 -8.22 -1.92 -8.83
C VAL A 295 -7.73 -3.14 -8.04
N CYS A 296 -7.47 -3.01 -6.74
CA CYS A 296 -6.96 -4.14 -5.93
C CYS A 296 -8.04 -5.15 -5.49
N PHE A 297 -9.30 -4.74 -5.34
CA PHE A 297 -10.40 -5.62 -4.91
C PHE A 297 -11.49 -5.82 -5.98
N GLY A 298 -11.53 -5.01 -7.05
CA GLY A 298 -12.51 -5.16 -8.13
C GLY A 298 -12.18 -6.29 -9.12
N ALA A 299 -10.99 -6.89 -9.03
CA ALA A 299 -10.61 -8.06 -9.83
C ALA A 299 -11.36 -9.36 -9.44
N PHE A 300 -12.17 -9.34 -8.37
CA PHE A 300 -13.02 -10.47 -7.97
C PHE A 300 -14.48 -10.34 -8.45
N HIS A 301 -14.72 -9.72 -9.60
CA HIS A 301 -15.98 -9.96 -10.31
C HIS A 301 -15.89 -11.35 -10.98
N MET A 302 -16.25 -12.39 -10.23
CA MET A 302 -16.67 -13.64 -10.86
C MET A 302 -17.81 -13.29 -11.82
N LYS A 303 -17.60 -13.55 -13.11
CA LYS A 303 -18.69 -13.67 -14.07
C LYS A 303 -19.54 -14.86 -13.62
N ASP A 304 -20.62 -14.60 -12.90
CA ASP A 304 -21.73 -15.54 -12.87
C ASP A 304 -22.30 -15.56 -14.29
N GLY A 305 -21.97 -16.62 -15.02
CA GLY A 305 -22.52 -16.91 -16.34
C GLY A 305 -23.98 -17.32 -16.18
N GLY A 306 -24.87 -16.47 -16.68
CA GLY A 306 -26.15 -16.86 -17.25
C GLY A 306 -26.04 -16.92 -18.77
#